data_AF-G6C0D1-F1
#
_entry.id   AF-G6C0D1-F1
#
_cell.length_a   1.000
_cell.length_b   1.000
_cell.length_c   1.000
_cell.angle_alpha   90.00
_cell.angle_beta   90.00
_cell.angle_gamma   90.00
#
_symmetry.space_group_name_H-M   'P 1'
#
loop_
_entity.id
_entity.type
_entity.pdbx_description
1 polymer ?
#
loop_
_entity_poly.entity_id
_entity_poly.type
_entity_poly.pdbx_seq_one_letter_code
_entity_poly.pdbx_strand_id
1 'polypeptide(L)'
;MADILYDTRLKSEEAPKVIILTHGDADGLVSAMIVKFFEEMENKNKTFLIMSSMDVTSEQTDKTFDYICKYTSLGSKDRVYILDRPIPSIDWLKMKYLAYTNVINIDHHLTNKPTLYKDECCCENILFHWDDKWSAAYLTLEWFKPLVENA
;
A
#
# COMPACT_ATOMS: atom_id res chain seq x y z
N MET A 1 -15.90 -3.60 4.87
CA MET A 1 -15.66 -2.63 3.77
C MET A 1 -14.75 -1.56 4.33
N ALA A 2 -13.71 -1.17 3.60
CA ALA A 2 -12.77 -0.14 4.06
C ALA A 2 -13.39 1.25 3.91
N ASP A 3 -13.16 2.10 4.90
CA ASP A 3 -13.58 3.50 4.89
C ASP A 3 -12.57 4.33 4.10
N ILE A 4 -13.07 5.28 3.30
CA ILE A 4 -12.23 6.27 2.62
C ILE A 4 -11.93 7.39 3.62
N LEU A 5 -10.67 7.50 4.04
CA LEU A 5 -10.22 8.53 4.96
C LEU A 5 -9.80 9.81 4.22
N TYR A 6 -9.26 9.67 3.02
CA TYR A 6 -8.76 10.79 2.22
C TYR A 6 -8.79 10.43 0.73
N ASP A 7 -9.36 11.30 -0.11
CA ASP A 7 -9.35 11.12 -1.56
C ASP A 7 -9.13 12.46 -2.26
N THR A 8 -8.08 12.51 -3.08
CA THR A 8 -7.72 13.66 -3.90
C THR A 8 -7.49 13.29 -5.36
N ARG A 9 -7.78 12.05 -5.76
CA ARG A 9 -7.59 11.57 -7.14
C ARG A 9 -8.34 12.41 -8.16
N LEU A 10 -9.51 12.94 -7.78
CA LEU A 10 -10.33 13.80 -8.64
C LEU A 10 -9.72 15.18 -8.93
N LYS A 11 -8.63 15.57 -8.24
CA LYS A 11 -7.97 16.86 -8.48
C LYS A 11 -7.15 16.87 -9.77
N SER A 12 -6.67 15.71 -10.22
CA SER A 12 -5.88 15.58 -11.45
C SER A 12 -5.83 14.13 -11.90
N GLU A 13 -6.25 13.85 -13.14
CA GLU A 13 -6.19 12.51 -13.73
C GLU A 13 -4.76 12.13 -14.18
N GLU A 14 -3.95 13.12 -14.54
CA GLU A 14 -2.59 12.94 -15.07
C GLU A 14 -1.53 12.84 -13.96
N ALA A 15 -1.82 13.38 -12.77
CA ALA A 15 -0.91 13.32 -11.64
C ALA A 15 -0.66 11.88 -11.19
N PRO A 16 0.57 11.53 -10.77
CA PRO A 16 0.84 10.23 -10.17
C PRO A 16 -0.05 10.00 -8.95
N LYS A 17 -0.61 8.80 -8.85
CA LYS A 17 -1.54 8.39 -7.80
C LYS A 17 -0.81 7.57 -6.75
N VAL A 18 -1.07 7.86 -5.49
CA VAL A 18 -0.62 7.10 -4.34
C VAL A 18 -1.86 6.50 -3.67
N ILE A 19 -1.99 5.19 -3.75
CA ILE A 19 -3.05 4.45 -3.07
C ILE A 19 -2.47 3.89 -1.78
N ILE A 20 -3.11 4.15 -0.65
CA ILE A 20 -2.73 3.63 0.66
C ILE A 20 -3.90 2.83 1.20
N LEU A 21 -3.71 1.52 1.37
CA LEU A 21 -4.64 0.65 2.06
C LEU A 21 -4.01 0.20 3.38
N THR A 22 -4.65 0.50 4.49
CA THR A 22 -4.07 0.29 5.82
C THR A 22 -5.03 -0.38 6.82
N HIS A 23 -4.49 -0.89 7.93
CA HIS A 23 -5.27 -1.27 9.11
C HIS A 23 -5.84 -0.01 9.79
N GLY A 24 -7.02 -0.14 10.42
CA GLY A 24 -7.78 0.97 11.02
C GLY A 24 -7.38 1.34 12.45
N ASP A 25 -6.33 0.74 13.00
CA ASP A 25 -5.82 1.02 14.35
C ASP A 25 -4.68 2.06 14.32
N ALA A 26 -4.08 2.31 15.47
CA ALA A 26 -3.04 3.32 15.58
C ALA A 26 -1.81 3.02 14.73
N ASP A 27 -1.37 1.76 14.64
CA ASP A 27 -0.15 1.39 13.91
C ASP A 27 -0.33 1.57 12.40
N GLY A 28 -1.44 1.03 11.86
CA GLY A 28 -1.80 1.22 10.46
C GLY A 28 -2.05 2.69 10.08
N LEU A 29 -2.76 3.46 10.91
CA LEU A 29 -3.07 4.86 10.60
C LEU A 29 -1.82 5.76 10.64
N VAL A 30 -0.93 5.55 11.61
CA VAL A 30 0.35 6.28 11.68
C VAL A 30 1.23 5.94 10.48
N SER A 31 1.29 4.65 10.09
CA SER A 31 1.99 4.21 8.86
C SER A 31 1.49 4.98 7.63
N ALA A 32 0.17 5.10 7.46
CA ALA A 32 -0.42 5.83 6.33
C ALA A 32 -0.06 7.33 6.35
N MET A 33 -0.02 7.95 7.54
CA MET A 33 0.40 9.35 7.68
C MET A 33 1.87 9.55 7.29
N ILE A 34 2.75 8.64 7.68
CA ILE A 34 4.17 8.68 7.32
C ILE A 34 4.34 8.60 5.80
N VAL A 35 3.72 7.60 5.15
CA VAL A 35 3.74 7.47 3.68
C VAL A 35 3.26 8.75 3.01
N LYS A 36 2.09 9.27 3.42
CA LYS A 36 1.53 10.48 2.85
C LYS A 36 2.52 11.65 2.94
N PHE A 37 3.11 11.86 4.11
CA PHE A 37 4.04 12.96 4.35
C PHE A 37 5.26 12.87 3.43
N PHE A 38 5.92 11.71 3.36
CA PHE A 38 7.11 11.54 2.52
C PHE A 38 6.82 11.58 1.02
N GLU A 39 5.69 11.01 0.59
CA GLU A 39 5.25 11.09 -0.81
C GLU A 39 4.98 12.53 -1.23
N GLU A 40 4.33 13.34 -0.37
CA GLU A 40 4.09 14.77 -0.60
C GLU A 40 5.40 15.58 -0.62
N MET A 41 6.38 15.23 0.22
CA MET A 41 7.70 15.85 0.20
C MET A 41 8.44 15.57 -1.12
N GLU A 42 8.38 14.34 -1.62
CA GLU A 42 9.00 13.95 -2.89
C GLU A 42 8.34 14.66 -4.09
N ASN A 43 7.00 14.75 -4.09
CA ASN A 43 6.25 15.44 -5.14
C ASN A 43 4.87 15.91 -4.66
N LYS A 44 4.72 17.23 -4.51
CA LYS A 44 3.47 17.89 -4.06
C LYS A 44 2.29 17.74 -5.02
N ASN A 45 2.52 17.32 -6.26
CA ASN A 45 1.47 17.15 -7.27
C ASN A 45 0.82 15.76 -7.21
N LYS A 46 1.36 14.82 -6.42
CA LYS A 46 0.78 13.47 -6.27
C LYS A 46 -0.66 13.56 -5.74
N THR A 47 -1.52 12.70 -6.24
CA THR A 47 -2.87 12.51 -5.70
C THR A 47 -2.91 11.29 -4.82
N PHE A 48 -3.85 11.26 -3.87
CA PHE A 48 -3.92 10.23 -2.84
C PHE A 48 -5.31 9.62 -2.77
N LEU A 49 -5.36 8.31 -2.52
CA LEU A 49 -6.49 7.62 -1.93
C LEU A 49 -6.01 6.88 -0.70
N ILE A 50 -6.56 7.18 0.47
CA ILE A 50 -6.25 6.50 1.73
C ILE A 50 -7.52 5.81 2.20
N MET A 51 -7.43 4.48 2.32
CA MET A 51 -8.51 3.63 2.80
C MET A 51 -8.04 2.83 4.01
N SER A 52 -8.90 2.68 5.01
CA SER A 52 -8.61 1.90 6.21
C SER A 52 -9.73 0.94 6.56
N SER A 53 -9.41 -0.18 7.20
CA SER A 53 -10.45 -1.06 7.77
C SER A 53 -9.96 -1.76 9.03
N MET A 54 -10.88 -2.06 9.95
CA MET A 54 -10.62 -2.95 11.07
C MET A 54 -10.61 -4.44 10.66
N ASP A 55 -11.18 -4.78 9.50
CA ASP A 55 -11.12 -6.14 8.94
C ASP A 55 -10.03 -6.19 7.87
N VAL A 56 -8.90 -6.80 8.26
CA VAL A 56 -7.68 -6.91 7.45
C VAL A 56 -7.45 -8.31 6.91
N THR A 57 -8.49 -9.12 6.78
CA THR A 57 -8.36 -10.41 6.09
C THR A 57 -7.98 -10.23 4.62
N SER A 58 -7.31 -11.23 4.04
CA SER A 58 -6.95 -11.21 2.61
C SER A 58 -8.19 -11.08 1.71
N GLU A 59 -9.31 -11.70 2.07
CA GLU A 59 -10.59 -11.54 1.36
C GLU A 59 -11.08 -10.08 1.34
N GLN A 60 -10.96 -9.35 2.46
CA GLN A 60 -11.29 -7.92 2.46
C GLN A 60 -10.27 -7.08 1.69
N THR A 61 -8.99 -7.46 1.69
CA THR A 61 -7.99 -6.82 0.85
C THR A 61 -8.40 -6.95 -0.63
N ASP A 62 -8.73 -8.16 -1.09
CA ASP A 62 -9.18 -8.44 -2.47
C ASP A 62 -10.41 -7.58 -2.84
N LYS A 63 -11.45 -7.60 -2.01
CA LYS A 63 -12.67 -6.79 -2.24
C LYS A 63 -12.38 -5.29 -2.33
N THR A 64 -11.43 -4.81 -1.53
CA THR A 64 -11.04 -3.39 -1.56
C THR A 64 -10.28 -3.06 -2.84
N PHE A 65 -9.42 -3.96 -3.31
CA PHE A 65 -8.72 -3.79 -4.57
C PHE A 65 -9.62 -3.95 -5.80
N ASP A 66 -10.62 -4.84 -5.77
CA ASP A 66 -11.68 -4.87 -6.79
C ASP A 66 -12.38 -3.52 -6.92
N TYR A 67 -12.71 -2.89 -5.79
CA TYR A 67 -13.29 -1.56 -5.77
C TYR A 67 -12.30 -0.52 -6.35
N ILE A 68 -11.06 -0.49 -5.88
CA ILE A 68 -10.05 0.48 -6.34
C ILE A 68 -9.83 0.35 -7.85
N CYS A 69 -9.57 -0.86 -8.35
CA CYS A 69 -9.27 -1.10 -9.76
C CYS A 69 -10.48 -0.90 -10.67
N LYS A 70 -11.71 -1.03 -10.15
CA LYS A 70 -12.93 -0.68 -10.90
C LYS A 70 -13.05 0.82 -11.18
N TYR A 71 -12.57 1.67 -10.27
CA TYR A 71 -12.74 3.13 -10.33
C TYR A 71 -11.44 3.90 -10.54
N THR A 72 -10.30 3.22 -10.66
CA THR A 72 -8.99 3.86 -10.84
C THR A 72 -8.09 2.98 -11.67
N SER A 73 -7.63 3.54 -12.79
CA SER A 73 -6.54 2.97 -13.58
C SER A 73 -5.20 3.34 -12.96
N LEU A 74 -4.39 2.32 -12.70
CA LEU A 74 -3.05 2.44 -12.12
C LEU A 74 -1.99 2.11 -13.18
N GLY A 75 -0.95 2.94 -13.25
CA GLY A 75 0.17 2.79 -14.17
C GLY A 75 1.53 2.81 -13.48
N SER A 76 2.59 2.87 -14.29
CA SER A 76 3.98 2.76 -13.81
C SER A 76 4.51 3.92 -12.99
N LYS A 77 3.82 5.06 -13.01
CA LYS A 77 4.13 6.22 -12.16
C LYS A 77 3.38 6.17 -10.83
N ASP A 78 2.38 5.31 -10.71
CA ASP A 78 1.55 5.21 -9.52
C ASP A 78 2.20 4.29 -8.49
N ARG A 79 1.91 4.53 -7.21
CA ARG A 79 2.38 3.72 -6.09
C ARG A 79 1.20 3.20 -5.29
N VAL A 80 1.29 1.95 -4.86
CA VAL A 80 0.31 1.30 -3.97
C VAL A 80 1.04 0.89 -2.71
N TYR A 81 0.58 1.39 -1.57
CA TYR A 81 1.05 1.02 -0.25
C TYR A 81 0.00 0.15 0.43
N ILE A 82 0.42 -1.03 0.89
CA ILE A 82 -0.39 -1.95 1.68
C ILE A 82 0.28 -2.06 3.04
N LEU A 83 -0.33 -1.44 4.05
CA LEU A 83 0.29 -1.20 5.34
C LEU A 83 -0.43 -1.99 6.43
N ASP A 84 0.34 -2.67 7.27
CA ASP A 84 -0.14 -3.39 8.45
C ASP A 84 -1.24 -4.42 8.16
N ARG A 85 -1.19 -5.01 6.98
CA ARG A 85 -2.21 -5.93 6.49
C ARG A 85 -1.67 -6.81 5.36
N PRO A 86 -2.30 -7.96 5.08
CA PRO A 86 -1.90 -8.81 3.97
C PRO A 86 -2.14 -8.13 2.63
N ILE A 87 -1.31 -8.49 1.65
CA ILE A 87 -1.53 -8.21 0.23
C ILE A 87 -2.79 -8.91 -0.31
N PRO A 88 -3.26 -8.56 -1.53
CA PRO A 88 -4.26 -9.37 -2.21
C PRO A 88 -3.84 -10.83 -2.34
N SER A 89 -4.81 -11.72 -2.38
CA SER A 89 -4.57 -13.15 -2.58
C SER A 89 -3.82 -13.40 -3.88
N ILE A 90 -3.09 -14.52 -3.94
CA ILE A 90 -2.33 -14.91 -5.13
C ILE A 90 -3.24 -15.02 -6.37
N ASP A 91 -4.44 -15.55 -6.21
CA ASP A 91 -5.39 -15.67 -7.32
C ASP A 91 -5.89 -14.30 -7.80
N TRP A 92 -6.07 -13.33 -6.90
CA TRP A 92 -6.37 -11.96 -7.28
C TRP A 92 -5.19 -11.32 -8.03
N LEU A 93 -3.96 -11.49 -7.55
CA LEU A 93 -2.76 -10.94 -8.19
C LEU A 93 -2.54 -11.49 -9.61
N LYS A 94 -2.91 -12.76 -9.87
CA LYS A 94 -2.88 -13.38 -11.21
C LYS A 94 -3.77 -12.67 -12.23
N MET A 95 -4.71 -11.83 -11.81
CA MET A 95 -5.50 -10.99 -12.70
C MET A 95 -4.71 -9.81 -13.29
N LYS A 96 -3.49 -9.55 -12.79
CA LYS A 96 -2.51 -8.58 -13.33
C LYS A 96 -2.94 -7.11 -13.35
N TYR A 97 -3.96 -6.72 -12.58
CA TYR A 97 -4.36 -5.30 -12.47
C TYR A 97 -3.25 -4.38 -11.93
N LEU A 98 -2.33 -4.94 -11.13
CA LEU A 98 -1.19 -4.20 -10.55
C LEU A 98 0.14 -4.51 -11.25
N ALA A 99 0.13 -5.21 -12.40
CA ALA A 99 1.35 -5.73 -13.00
C ALA A 99 2.39 -4.65 -13.38
N TYR A 100 1.95 -3.42 -13.64
CA TYR A 100 2.83 -2.31 -14.00
C TYR A 100 2.99 -1.27 -12.89
N THR A 101 2.33 -1.45 -11.75
CA THR A 101 2.28 -0.49 -10.66
C THR A 101 3.31 -0.87 -9.61
N ASN A 102 4.00 0.11 -9.03
CA ASN A 102 4.91 -0.16 -7.93
C ASN A 102 4.10 -0.41 -6.64
N VAL A 103 4.15 -1.62 -6.12
CA VAL A 103 3.43 -2.03 -4.91
C VAL A 103 4.44 -2.22 -3.78
N ILE A 104 4.18 -1.57 -2.64
CA ILE A 104 5.01 -1.66 -1.44
C ILE A 104 4.13 -2.22 -0.34
N ASN A 105 4.49 -3.39 0.18
CA ASN A 105 3.86 -3.96 1.36
C ASN A 105 4.79 -3.81 2.56
N ILE A 106 4.28 -3.17 3.61
CA ILE A 106 4.96 -2.99 4.88
C ILE A 106 4.08 -3.61 5.96
N ASP A 107 4.54 -4.69 6.57
CA ASP A 107 3.77 -5.47 7.52
C ASP A 107 4.69 -6.18 8.52
N HIS A 108 4.13 -6.68 9.62
CA HIS A 108 4.86 -7.39 10.67
C HIS A 108 4.14 -8.66 11.14
N HIS A 109 2.91 -8.90 10.69
CA HIS A 109 2.13 -10.06 11.09
C HIS A 109 2.77 -11.38 10.60
N LEU A 110 2.95 -12.33 11.52
CA LEU A 110 3.49 -13.67 11.24
C LEU A 110 2.72 -14.42 10.15
N THR A 111 1.41 -14.23 10.09
CA THR A 111 0.51 -14.84 9.09
C THR A 111 0.71 -14.29 7.69
N ASN A 112 1.38 -13.14 7.56
CA ASN A 112 1.55 -12.42 6.30
C ASN A 112 3.01 -12.36 5.87
N LYS A 113 3.88 -13.18 6.47
CA LYS A 113 5.30 -13.24 6.16
C LYS A 113 5.51 -13.48 4.65
N PRO A 114 6.24 -12.60 3.94
CA PRO A 114 6.34 -12.66 2.47
C PRO A 114 6.80 -14.01 1.91
N THR A 115 7.71 -14.70 2.59
CA THR A 115 8.23 -16.02 2.16
C THR A 115 7.16 -17.10 2.04
N LEU A 116 5.95 -16.88 2.59
CA LEU A 116 4.84 -17.82 2.48
C LEU A 116 4.17 -17.81 1.10
N TYR A 117 4.31 -16.72 0.34
CA TYR A 117 3.55 -16.52 -0.91
C TYR A 117 4.36 -15.82 -2.01
N LYS A 118 5.55 -15.27 -1.71
CA LYS A 118 6.35 -14.49 -2.64
C LYS A 118 6.71 -15.27 -3.91
N ASP A 119 7.03 -16.55 -3.78
CA ASP A 119 7.42 -17.41 -4.91
C ASP A 119 6.22 -17.73 -5.83
N GLU A 120 4.99 -17.59 -5.32
CA GLU A 120 3.75 -17.76 -6.08
C GLU A 120 3.22 -16.44 -6.65
N CYS A 121 3.78 -15.32 -6.20
CA CYS A 121 3.37 -13.99 -6.64
C CYS A 121 3.84 -13.76 -8.08
N CYS A 122 2.89 -13.56 -8.99
CA CYS A 122 3.17 -13.32 -10.41
C CYS A 122 3.54 -11.86 -10.73
N CYS A 123 3.61 -10.98 -9.73
CA CYS A 123 3.85 -9.55 -9.90
C CYS A 123 5.27 -9.21 -9.44
N GLU A 124 6.18 -8.94 -10.39
CA GLU A 124 7.58 -8.59 -10.10
C GLU A 124 7.74 -7.23 -9.39
N ASN A 125 6.71 -6.38 -9.44
CA ASN A 125 6.74 -5.01 -8.92
C ASN A 125 6.23 -4.89 -7.46
N ILE A 126 6.21 -6.00 -6.71
CA ILE A 126 5.87 -5.96 -5.28
C ILE A 126 7.14 -6.01 -4.43
N LEU A 127 7.37 -4.93 -3.67
CA LEU A 127 8.42 -4.81 -2.69
C LEU A 127 7.86 -5.12 -1.31
N PHE A 128 8.54 -6.01 -0.59
CA PHE A 128 8.14 -6.44 0.75
C PHE A 128 9.13 -5.93 1.79
N HIS A 129 8.63 -5.20 2.79
CA HIS A 129 9.37 -4.78 3.96
C HIS A 129 8.67 -5.34 5.20
N TRP A 130 9.30 -6.34 5.84
CA TRP A 130 8.65 -7.12 6.89
C TRP A 130 9.62 -7.51 8.01
N ASP A 131 9.19 -7.34 9.25
CA ASP A 131 9.90 -7.80 10.47
C ASP A 131 8.88 -7.93 11.62
N ASP A 132 8.77 -9.10 12.24
CA ASP A 132 7.83 -9.38 13.33
C ASP A 132 8.20 -8.75 14.68
N LYS A 133 9.38 -8.12 14.77
CA LYS A 133 9.85 -7.45 16.00
C LYS A 133 9.44 -5.99 16.10
N TRP A 134 8.99 -5.40 15.00
CA TRP A 134 8.68 -3.98 14.91
C TRP A 134 7.24 -3.76 14.44
N SER A 135 6.71 -2.58 14.76
CA SER A 135 5.38 -2.18 14.31
C SER A 135 5.44 -1.73 12.84
N ALA A 136 4.33 -1.78 12.13
CA ALA A 136 4.24 -1.30 10.75
C ALA A 136 4.61 0.18 10.64
N ALA A 137 4.27 1.01 11.62
CA ALA A 137 4.64 2.43 11.63
C ALA A 137 6.16 2.62 11.71
N TYR A 138 6.83 1.85 12.56
CA TYR A 138 8.29 1.90 12.66
C TYR A 138 8.96 1.45 11.37
N LEU A 139 8.51 0.32 10.80
CA LEU A 139 9.00 -0.18 9.51
C LEU A 139 8.76 0.82 8.38
N THR A 140 7.65 1.53 8.40
CA THR A 140 7.34 2.58 7.43
C THR A 140 8.32 3.77 7.54
N LEU A 141 8.73 4.15 8.75
CA LEU A 141 9.79 5.16 8.92
C LEU A 141 11.13 4.68 8.37
N GLU A 142 11.53 3.44 8.68
CA GLU A 142 12.78 2.87 8.19
C GLU A 142 12.79 2.77 6.65
N TRP A 143 11.65 2.49 6.02
CA TRP A 143 11.51 2.49 4.56
C TRP A 143 11.90 3.84 3.93
N PHE A 144 11.51 4.96 4.55
CA PHE A 144 11.79 6.30 4.03
C PHE A 144 13.10 6.91 4.54
N LYS A 145 13.78 6.26 5.48
CA LYS A 145 15.05 6.74 6.05
C LYS A 145 16.10 7.11 5.01
N PRO A 146 16.31 6.37 3.90
CA PRO A 146 17.25 6.78 2.86
C PRO A 146 16.93 8.14 2.23
N LEU A 147 15.66 8.57 2.21
CA LEU A 147 15.29 9.89 1.71
C LEU A 147 15.66 11.02 2.67
N VAL A 148 15.77 10.74 3.97
CA VAL A 148 16.14 11.73 5.00
C VAL A 148 17.66 11.80 5.15
N GLU A 149 18.33 10.66 5.12
CA GLU A 149 19.78 10.58 5.33
C GLU A 149 20.59 11.04 4.10
N ASN A 150 19.99 11.00 2.90
CA ASN A 150 20.62 11.49 1.67
C ASN A 150 20.08 12.86 1.19
N ALA A 151 19.30 13.56 2.04
CA ALA A 151 18.78 14.90 1.75
C ALA A 151 19.74 16.03 2.15
#